data_AF-A0A3A4UF77-F1
#
_entry.id   AF-A0A3A4UF77-F1
#
_cell.length_a   1.000
_cell.length_b   1.000
_cell.length_c   1.000
_cell.angle_alpha   90.00
_cell.angle_beta   90.00
_cell.angle_gamma   90.00
#
_symmetry.space_group_name_H-M   'P 1'
#
loop_
_entity.id
_entity.type
_entity.pdbx_description
1 polymer ?
#
loop_
_entity_poly.entity_id
_entity_poly.type
_entity_poly.pdbx_seq_one_letter_code
_entity_poly.pdbx_strand_id
1 'polypeptide(L)'
;MRKILAAGLLLCCMAGPVFGEPSVGISEQSKESRAFDKTETRRKTLEQRLSEVKRQADTTTQSMDKSTADQLRRLNQAMQNRSIDIEIPLQALFLDTLLKLENQKPCSDYWPVITKPAFARDFGLSAEIRPGMIDQIKAQYLKDAASSNALISSVDADEVRLKHYIRSMAFYGCVIGQAYLYLQEDLFDLGVDVKGDQKGDISANLAFDDFMTLSEGALKKALSNDFQGPVKALYDAIKRDKADCRFDGQVEKIRCGCNIVTLSGPTQLMALGRNVYGDGGYAGFVGKYRVSSGMSWQKAIEKLESTTKASRFAKEVSDSKEALLAQGQNKEAVLLSKVAFESLLDAQSRINTGKPAL
;
A
#
# COMPACT_ATOMS: atom_id res chain seq x y z
N MET A 1 37.08 25.03 -42.81
CA MET A 1 36.54 26.18 -43.57
C MET A 1 35.06 25.94 -43.87
N ARG A 2 34.17 26.85 -43.42
CA ARG A 2 32.86 27.25 -44.01
C ARG A 2 31.80 26.15 -44.26
N LYS A 3 30.51 26.21 -43.87
CA LYS A 3 29.53 27.17 -43.33
C LYS A 3 28.37 26.30 -42.78
N ILE A 4 27.83 26.46 -41.56
CA ILE A 4 26.75 27.37 -41.08
C ILE A 4 25.51 27.48 -41.99
N LEU A 5 24.37 27.01 -41.47
CA LEU A 5 22.96 27.44 -41.61
C LEU A 5 22.17 26.54 -40.62
N ALA A 6 21.60 26.91 -39.47
CA ALA A 6 21.05 28.15 -38.89
C ALA A 6 19.75 28.66 -39.54
N ALA A 7 18.61 28.21 -39.03
CA ALA A 7 17.31 28.90 -38.85
C ALA A 7 16.40 27.90 -38.10
N GLY A 8 15.71 28.20 -36.99
CA GLY A 8 15.10 29.44 -36.49
C GLY A 8 13.61 29.13 -36.29
N LEU A 9 13.16 28.70 -35.10
CA LEU A 9 12.67 29.50 -33.97
C LEU A 9 11.35 30.25 -34.25
N LEU A 10 10.28 29.92 -33.50
CA LEU A 10 9.29 30.80 -32.83
C LEU A 10 8.15 29.90 -32.28
N LEU A 11 7.93 29.72 -30.97
CA LEU A 11 7.53 30.65 -29.90
C LEU A 11 6.13 31.27 -30.09
N CYS A 12 5.15 30.88 -29.25
CA CYS A 12 4.40 31.84 -28.42
C CYS A 12 3.49 31.17 -27.39
N CYS A 13 3.55 31.73 -26.19
CA CYS A 13 2.73 31.52 -25.00
C CYS A 13 1.26 31.95 -25.23
N MET A 14 0.34 31.49 -24.38
CA MET A 14 -0.40 32.36 -23.45
C MET A 14 -1.33 31.55 -22.54
N ALA A 15 -1.19 31.78 -21.24
CA ALA A 15 -2.19 31.50 -20.22
C ALA A 15 -3.19 32.67 -20.14
N GLY A 16 -4.44 32.38 -19.78
CA GLY A 16 -5.43 33.39 -19.41
C GLY A 16 -6.79 32.75 -19.07
N PRO A 17 -7.39 33.03 -17.90
CA PRO A 17 -8.54 32.30 -17.38
C PRO A 17 -9.87 32.88 -17.90
N VAL A 18 -10.91 32.05 -17.95
CA VAL A 18 -12.31 32.51 -18.06
C VAL A 18 -13.03 32.12 -16.78
N PHE A 19 -13.33 33.15 -15.98
CA PHE A 19 -14.34 33.10 -14.93
C PHE A 19 -15.73 33.01 -15.57
N GLY A 20 -16.56 32.13 -15.04
CA GLY A 20 -17.98 32.01 -15.38
C GLY A 20 -18.71 31.19 -14.33
N GLU A 21 -19.17 31.86 -13.27
CA GLU A 21 -20.32 31.45 -12.46
C GLU A 21 -21.51 32.37 -12.83
N PRO A 22 -22.79 32.06 -12.48
CA PRO A 22 -23.25 31.04 -11.55
C PRO A 22 -24.39 30.15 -12.06
N SER A 23 -24.56 28.96 -11.47
CA SER A 23 -25.91 28.44 -11.23
C SER A 23 -25.94 27.58 -9.96
N VAL A 24 -26.88 27.95 -9.10
CA VAL A 24 -27.09 27.45 -7.74
C VAL A 24 -27.69 26.05 -7.77
N GLY A 25 -27.10 25.12 -7.01
CA GLY A 25 -27.59 23.75 -6.86
C GLY A 25 -26.93 22.99 -5.71
N ILE A 26 -27.04 23.54 -4.50
CA ILE A 26 -26.94 22.91 -3.16
C ILE A 26 -26.62 21.39 -3.16
N SER A 27 -25.40 20.98 -2.75
CA SER A 27 -25.17 19.91 -1.73
C SER A 27 -23.70 19.53 -1.43
N GLU A 28 -22.68 20.04 -2.11
CA GLU A 28 -21.28 19.59 -1.88
C GLU A 28 -20.58 20.23 -0.67
N GLN A 29 -20.80 21.51 -0.37
CA GLN A 29 -20.18 22.20 0.78
C GLN A 29 -20.55 21.60 2.15
N SER A 30 -21.67 20.88 2.25
CA SER A 30 -22.11 20.24 3.50
C SER A 30 -21.35 18.94 3.82
N LYS A 31 -20.75 18.29 2.81
CA LYS A 31 -19.96 17.06 3.01
C LYS A 31 -18.51 17.39 3.38
N GLU A 32 -17.96 18.44 2.79
CA GLU A 32 -16.58 18.90 3.04
C GLU A 32 -16.42 19.48 4.45
N SER A 33 -17.36 20.33 4.89
CA SER A 33 -17.40 20.86 6.27
C SER A 33 -17.56 19.75 7.32
N ARG A 34 -18.44 18.76 7.07
CA ARG A 34 -18.63 17.61 7.98
C ARG A 34 -17.46 16.64 8.01
N ALA A 35 -16.71 16.50 6.92
CA ALA A 35 -15.49 15.69 6.88
C ALA A 35 -14.35 16.37 7.65
N PHE A 36 -14.20 17.69 7.47
CA PHE A 36 -13.23 18.51 8.17
C PHE A 36 -13.46 18.53 9.70
N ASP A 37 -14.70 18.76 10.14
CA ASP A 37 -15.06 18.74 11.56
C ASP A 37 -14.82 17.36 12.21
N LYS A 38 -15.06 16.27 11.47
CA LYS A 38 -14.76 14.90 11.94
C LYS A 38 -13.25 14.65 12.05
N THR A 39 -12.45 15.19 11.14
CA THR A 39 -10.99 15.04 11.21
C THR A 39 -10.39 15.85 12.36
N GLU A 40 -10.88 17.07 12.60
CA GLU A 40 -10.34 17.93 13.66
C GLU A 40 -10.73 17.43 15.06
N THR A 41 -11.98 16.99 15.24
CA THR A 41 -12.42 16.37 16.50
C THR A 41 -11.65 15.09 16.80
N ARG A 42 -11.45 14.22 15.81
CA ARG A 42 -10.62 13.00 15.97
C ARG A 42 -9.20 13.31 16.36
N ARG A 43 -8.58 14.30 15.72
CA ARG A 43 -7.22 14.75 16.05
C ARG A 43 -7.15 15.25 17.48
N LYS A 44 -8.10 16.08 17.93
CA LYS A 44 -8.17 16.55 19.32
C LYS A 44 -8.33 15.40 20.31
N THR A 45 -9.18 14.42 20.02
CA THR A 45 -9.35 13.22 20.87
C THR A 45 -8.07 12.38 20.93
N LEU A 46 -7.36 12.21 19.82
CA LEU A 46 -6.07 11.52 19.80
C LEU A 46 -5.02 12.26 20.62
N GLU A 47 -4.89 13.58 20.42
CA GLU A 47 -3.96 14.42 21.18
C GLU A 47 -4.26 14.38 22.70
N GLN A 48 -5.54 14.40 23.09
CA GLN A 48 -5.96 14.22 24.47
C GLN A 48 -5.55 12.86 25.02
N ARG A 49 -5.84 11.77 24.31
CA ARG A 49 -5.42 10.41 24.71
C ARG A 49 -3.90 10.29 24.85
N LEU A 50 -3.14 10.81 23.89
CA LEU A 50 -1.67 10.80 23.95
C LEU A 50 -1.15 11.64 25.13
N SER A 51 -1.82 12.75 25.45
CA SER A 51 -1.48 13.56 26.63
C SER A 51 -1.81 12.84 27.94
N GLU A 52 -2.95 12.18 28.02
CA GLU A 52 -3.36 11.36 29.17
C GLU A 52 -2.38 10.21 29.41
N VAL A 53 -1.99 9.50 28.35
CA VAL A 53 -0.99 8.42 28.40
C VAL A 53 0.35 8.93 28.93
N LYS A 54 0.81 10.10 28.48
CA LYS A 54 2.03 10.73 29.00
C LYS A 54 1.91 11.03 30.50
N ARG A 55 0.80 11.63 30.93
CA ARG A 55 0.54 11.94 32.34
C ARG A 55 0.46 10.67 33.21
N GLN A 56 -0.20 9.64 32.72
CA GLN A 56 -0.31 8.35 33.41
C GLN A 56 1.03 7.63 33.50
N ALA A 57 1.87 7.71 32.47
CA ALA A 57 3.22 7.19 32.52
C ALA A 57 4.02 7.90 33.64
N ASP A 58 3.98 9.24 33.68
CA ASP A 58 4.64 10.02 34.74
C ASP A 58 4.17 9.61 36.15
N THR A 59 2.85 9.47 36.39
CA THR A 59 2.35 9.05 37.71
C THR A 59 2.69 7.60 38.06
N THR A 60 2.64 6.69 37.09
CA THR A 60 3.00 5.28 37.27
C THR A 60 4.47 5.13 37.65
N THR A 61 5.35 5.96 37.08
CA THR A 61 6.80 5.91 37.31
C THR A 61 7.26 6.47 38.66
N GLN A 62 6.53 7.42 39.28
CA GLN A 62 6.89 7.93 40.62
C GLN A 62 6.94 6.85 41.71
N SER A 63 6.37 5.67 41.45
CA SER A 63 6.41 4.51 42.34
C SER A 63 7.08 3.26 41.72
N MET A 64 7.79 3.41 40.60
CA MET A 64 8.42 2.28 39.90
C MET A 64 9.40 1.55 40.82
N ASP A 65 9.19 0.25 40.95
CA ASP A 65 10.15 -0.61 41.63
C ASP A 65 11.32 -0.98 40.71
N LYS A 66 12.42 -1.41 41.33
CA LYS A 66 13.65 -1.80 40.63
C LYS A 66 13.39 -2.91 39.60
N SER A 67 12.46 -3.84 39.88
CA SER A 67 12.07 -4.88 38.95
C SER A 67 11.44 -4.35 37.66
N THR A 68 10.51 -3.39 37.76
CA THR A 68 9.87 -2.78 36.59
C THR A 68 10.90 -1.97 35.78
N ALA A 69 11.79 -1.25 36.46
CA ALA A 69 12.88 -0.51 35.81
C ALA A 69 13.86 -1.44 35.06
N ASP A 70 14.28 -2.54 35.69
CA ASP A 70 15.17 -3.52 35.08
C ASP A 70 14.51 -4.20 33.87
N GLN A 71 13.21 -4.49 33.96
CA GLN A 71 12.45 -5.03 32.85
C GLN A 71 12.33 -4.04 31.70
N LEU A 72 11.98 -2.78 31.97
CA LEU A 72 11.87 -1.75 30.93
C LEU A 72 13.21 -1.55 30.21
N ARG A 73 14.33 -1.60 30.96
CA ARG A 73 15.68 -1.60 30.38
C ARG A 73 15.93 -2.82 29.49
N ARG A 74 15.53 -4.02 29.92
CA ARG A 74 15.65 -5.26 29.12
C ARG A 74 14.80 -5.20 27.86
N LEU A 75 13.58 -4.65 27.94
CA LEU A 75 12.69 -4.49 26.79
C LEU A 75 13.30 -3.49 25.80
N ASN A 76 13.79 -2.34 26.26
CA ASN A 76 14.46 -1.37 25.40
C ASN A 76 15.72 -1.96 24.74
N GLN A 77 16.53 -2.72 25.49
CA GLN A 77 17.66 -3.44 24.92
C GLN A 77 17.23 -4.47 23.88
N ALA A 78 16.14 -5.21 24.11
CA ALA A 78 15.60 -6.17 23.13
C ALA A 78 15.03 -5.48 21.88
N MET A 79 14.55 -4.24 21.99
CA MET A 79 14.14 -3.42 20.85
C MET A 79 15.35 -2.88 20.06
N GLN A 80 16.43 -2.51 20.76
CA GLN A 80 17.66 -2.01 20.15
C GLN A 80 18.53 -3.12 19.55
N ASN A 81 18.48 -4.34 20.12
CA ASN A 81 19.24 -5.50 19.64
C ASN A 81 18.61 -6.03 18.35
N ARG A 82 19.00 -5.42 17.23
CA ARG A 82 18.67 -5.88 15.88
C ARG A 82 19.52 -7.11 15.56
N SER A 83 18.96 -8.30 15.69
CA SER A 83 19.70 -9.50 15.32
C SER A 83 19.54 -9.85 13.84
N ILE A 84 18.43 -9.50 13.17
CA ILE A 84 18.16 -9.88 11.77
C ILE A 84 17.25 -8.84 11.08
N ASP A 85 17.61 -8.42 9.85
CA ASP A 85 16.71 -7.67 8.97
C ASP A 85 15.83 -8.65 8.18
N ILE A 86 14.51 -8.43 8.20
CA ILE A 86 13.53 -9.22 7.46
C ILE A 86 13.24 -8.46 6.16
N GLU A 87 13.53 -9.09 5.02
CA GLU A 87 13.18 -8.54 3.70
C GLU A 87 11.79 -9.00 3.27
N ILE A 88 10.90 -8.05 2.98
CA ILE A 88 9.52 -8.31 2.54
C ILE A 88 9.32 -7.65 1.17
N PRO A 89 9.15 -8.43 0.09
CA PRO A 89 8.76 -7.87 -1.20
C PRO A 89 7.41 -7.15 -1.13
N LEU A 90 7.26 -6.05 -1.87
CA LEU A 90 6.02 -5.26 -1.89
C LEU A 90 4.78 -6.13 -2.18
N GLN A 91 4.92 -7.11 -3.08
CA GLN A 91 3.87 -8.08 -3.38
C GLN A 91 3.43 -8.87 -2.14
N ALA A 92 4.38 -9.39 -1.38
CA ALA A 92 4.12 -10.29 -0.26
C ALA A 92 3.41 -9.56 0.89
N LEU A 93 3.65 -8.25 1.01
CA LEU A 93 3.13 -7.42 2.09
C LEU A 93 1.59 -7.38 2.12
N PHE A 94 0.97 -7.34 0.95
CA PHE A 94 -0.48 -7.12 0.83
C PHE A 94 -1.25 -8.36 0.37
N LEU A 95 -0.56 -9.43 -0.02
CA LEU A 95 -1.16 -10.60 -0.67
C LEU A 95 -2.17 -11.32 0.24
N ASP A 96 -1.84 -11.52 1.52
CA ASP A 96 -2.71 -12.23 2.47
C ASP A 96 -4.05 -11.52 2.66
N THR A 97 -4.01 -10.20 2.88
CA THR A 97 -5.22 -9.39 3.06
C THR A 97 -6.05 -9.32 1.78
N LEU A 98 -5.41 -9.17 0.61
CA LEU A 98 -6.12 -9.19 -0.68
C LEU A 98 -6.77 -10.56 -0.95
N LEU A 99 -6.12 -11.66 -0.57
CA LEU A 99 -6.69 -13.01 -0.69
C LEU A 99 -7.90 -13.20 0.23
N LYS A 100 -7.84 -12.70 1.47
CA LYS A 100 -9.01 -12.69 2.38
C LYS A 100 -10.17 -11.90 1.79
N LEU A 101 -9.89 -10.77 1.15
CA LEU A 101 -10.91 -9.95 0.50
C LEU A 101 -11.57 -10.65 -0.69
N GLU A 102 -10.78 -11.25 -1.59
CA GLU A 102 -11.32 -12.06 -2.71
C GLU A 102 -12.27 -13.16 -2.21
N ASN A 103 -11.97 -13.77 -1.06
CA ASN A 103 -12.78 -14.83 -0.46
C ASN A 103 -14.05 -14.32 0.26
N GLN A 104 -14.01 -13.14 0.88
CA GLN A 104 -15.11 -12.60 1.69
C GLN A 104 -16.15 -11.82 0.88
N LYS A 105 -15.69 -11.10 -0.15
CA LYS A 105 -16.53 -10.41 -1.13
C LYS A 105 -15.86 -10.61 -2.48
N PRO A 106 -16.37 -11.51 -3.35
CA PRO A 106 -16.09 -11.31 -4.76
C PRO A 106 -16.67 -9.93 -5.07
N CYS A 107 -15.83 -8.90 -5.22
CA CYS A 107 -16.31 -7.64 -5.74
C CYS A 107 -16.97 -8.01 -7.06
N SER A 108 -18.30 -7.88 -7.15
CA SER A 108 -19.07 -8.32 -8.33
C SER A 108 -18.53 -7.73 -9.64
N ASP A 109 -17.80 -6.62 -9.50
CA ASP A 109 -17.31 -5.79 -10.59
C ASP A 109 -15.86 -6.13 -11.00
N TYR A 110 -15.17 -7.05 -10.29
CA TYR A 110 -13.77 -7.38 -10.58
C TYR A 110 -13.53 -8.89 -10.61
N TRP A 111 -12.68 -9.30 -11.54
CA TRP A 111 -12.20 -10.67 -11.66
C TRP A 111 -11.19 -11.01 -10.54
N PRO A 112 -11.26 -12.19 -9.90
CA PRO A 112 -10.26 -12.64 -8.92
C PRO A 112 -8.89 -12.87 -9.58
N VAL A 113 -7.95 -11.96 -9.39
CA VAL A 113 -6.62 -12.03 -10.04
C VAL A 113 -5.66 -12.91 -9.24
N ILE A 114 -5.82 -12.97 -7.92
CA ILE A 114 -4.89 -13.68 -7.03
C ILE A 114 -5.26 -15.15 -6.91
N THR A 115 -6.52 -15.44 -6.57
CA THR A 115 -6.99 -16.82 -6.33
C THR A 115 -7.29 -17.59 -7.62
N LYS A 116 -7.65 -16.90 -8.70
CA LYS A 116 -8.01 -17.50 -10.00
C LYS A 116 -7.48 -16.66 -11.18
N PRO A 117 -6.14 -16.54 -11.31
CA PRO A 117 -5.53 -15.81 -12.43
C PRO A 117 -6.03 -16.39 -13.76
N ALA A 118 -6.34 -15.50 -14.70
CA ALA A 118 -6.77 -15.91 -16.03
C ALA A 118 -5.56 -16.24 -16.90
N PHE A 119 -5.70 -17.30 -17.69
CA PHE A 119 -4.72 -17.75 -18.67
C PHE A 119 -5.21 -17.46 -20.09
N ALA A 120 -4.33 -17.56 -21.08
CA ALA A 120 -4.67 -17.36 -22.49
C ALA A 120 -5.93 -18.16 -22.92
N ARG A 121 -6.11 -19.40 -22.42
CA ARG A 121 -7.29 -20.24 -22.70
C ARG A 121 -8.61 -19.62 -22.27
N ASP A 122 -8.63 -18.84 -21.19
CA ASP A 122 -9.86 -18.25 -20.65
C ASP A 122 -10.44 -17.15 -21.55
N PHE A 123 -9.64 -16.70 -22.52
CA PHE A 123 -10.00 -15.71 -23.54
C PHE A 123 -10.07 -16.31 -24.95
N GLY A 124 -9.99 -17.63 -25.10
CA GLY A 124 -9.96 -18.29 -26.42
C GLY A 124 -8.60 -18.29 -27.12
N LEU A 125 -7.56 -17.73 -26.49
CA LEU A 125 -6.20 -17.61 -27.01
C LEU A 125 -5.34 -18.85 -26.75
N SER A 126 -5.95 -20.02 -26.67
CA SER A 126 -5.25 -21.31 -26.51
C SER A 126 -5.66 -22.29 -27.59
N ALA A 127 -4.70 -23.10 -28.00
CA ALA A 127 -4.90 -24.27 -28.85
C ALA A 127 -5.19 -25.55 -28.06
N GLU A 128 -5.27 -25.47 -26.73
CA GLU A 128 -5.63 -26.60 -25.88
C GLU A 128 -7.11 -26.97 -26.08
N ILE A 129 -7.36 -28.21 -26.52
CA ILE A 129 -8.73 -28.76 -26.66
C ILE A 129 -9.17 -29.39 -25.34
N ARG A 130 -8.24 -30.11 -24.69
CA ARG A 130 -8.40 -30.83 -23.41
C ARG A 130 -7.06 -30.82 -22.67
N PRO A 131 -7.03 -31.09 -21.35
CA PRO A 131 -5.79 -31.21 -20.59
C PRO A 131 -4.75 -32.08 -21.30
N GLY A 132 -3.65 -31.47 -21.73
CA GLY A 132 -2.54 -32.14 -22.43
C GLY A 132 -2.75 -32.42 -23.92
N MET A 133 -3.87 -31.98 -24.53
CA MET A 133 -4.15 -32.14 -25.96
C MET A 133 -4.16 -30.79 -26.68
N ILE A 134 -3.27 -30.64 -27.66
CA ILE A 134 -3.07 -29.40 -28.42
C ILE A 134 -3.54 -29.60 -29.87
N ASP A 135 -4.39 -28.70 -30.36
CA ASP A 135 -4.68 -28.54 -31.78
C ASP A 135 -3.49 -27.88 -32.48
N GLN A 136 -2.73 -28.64 -33.27
CA GLN A 136 -1.55 -28.12 -33.96
C GLN A 136 -1.90 -27.08 -35.03
N ILE A 137 -3.06 -27.19 -35.68
CA ILE A 137 -3.51 -26.25 -36.72
C ILE A 137 -3.84 -24.92 -36.04
N LYS A 138 -4.64 -24.96 -34.98
CA LYS A 138 -4.96 -23.75 -34.21
C LYS A 138 -3.71 -23.14 -33.56
N ALA A 139 -2.78 -23.95 -33.05
CA ALA A 139 -1.54 -23.47 -32.47
C ALA A 139 -0.69 -22.71 -33.50
N GLN A 140 -0.53 -23.27 -34.70
CA GLN A 140 0.22 -22.63 -35.78
C GLN A 140 -0.48 -21.35 -36.24
N TYR A 141 -1.81 -21.38 -36.40
CA TYR A 141 -2.59 -20.20 -36.74
C TYR A 141 -2.44 -19.07 -35.71
N LEU A 142 -2.55 -19.37 -34.42
CA LEU A 142 -2.34 -18.39 -33.34
C LEU A 142 -0.92 -17.84 -33.35
N LYS A 143 0.09 -18.67 -33.62
CA LYS A 143 1.48 -18.24 -33.73
C LYS A 143 1.70 -17.28 -34.89
N ASP A 144 1.10 -17.57 -36.04
CA ASP A 144 1.18 -16.71 -37.22
C ASP A 144 0.43 -15.38 -37.01
N ALA A 145 -0.75 -15.44 -36.40
CA ALA A 145 -1.50 -14.26 -35.96
C ALA A 145 -0.71 -13.42 -34.95
N ALA A 146 -0.01 -14.05 -34.02
CA ALA A 146 0.83 -13.36 -33.04
C ALA A 146 2.03 -12.68 -33.68
N SER A 147 2.74 -13.37 -34.58
CA SER A 147 3.90 -12.83 -35.29
C SER A 147 3.57 -11.64 -36.20
N SER A 148 2.32 -11.57 -36.69
CA SER A 148 1.81 -10.49 -37.54
C SER A 148 1.12 -9.37 -36.76
N ASN A 149 1.07 -9.44 -35.43
CA ASN A 149 0.35 -8.50 -34.56
C ASN A 149 -1.13 -8.33 -34.96
N ALA A 150 -1.77 -9.43 -35.34
CA ALA A 150 -3.18 -9.46 -35.71
C ALA A 150 -4.07 -9.02 -34.55
N LEU A 151 -5.28 -8.57 -34.87
CA LEU A 151 -6.34 -8.32 -33.90
C LEU A 151 -6.72 -9.63 -33.21
N ILE A 152 -6.91 -9.62 -31.89
CA ILE A 152 -7.34 -10.85 -31.19
C ILE A 152 -8.77 -11.23 -31.56
N SER A 153 -9.59 -10.26 -31.95
CA SER A 153 -10.95 -10.49 -32.45
C SER A 153 -10.98 -11.26 -33.77
N SER A 154 -9.88 -11.27 -34.55
CA SER A 154 -9.83 -12.07 -35.79
C SER A 154 -9.57 -13.55 -35.55
N VAL A 155 -9.26 -13.95 -34.32
CA VAL A 155 -9.02 -15.34 -33.92
C VAL A 155 -10.09 -15.87 -32.96
N ASP A 156 -11.28 -15.25 -32.98
CA ASP A 156 -12.43 -15.55 -32.12
C ASP A 156 -12.12 -15.45 -30.60
N ALA A 157 -11.20 -14.56 -30.21
CA ALA A 157 -10.90 -14.32 -28.81
C ALA A 157 -11.94 -13.39 -28.16
N ASP A 158 -12.22 -13.63 -26.86
CA ASP A 158 -13.12 -12.79 -26.07
C ASP A 158 -12.41 -11.52 -25.58
N GLU A 159 -12.37 -10.51 -26.46
CA GLU A 159 -11.74 -9.22 -26.18
C GLU A 159 -12.43 -8.46 -25.03
N VAL A 160 -13.75 -8.57 -24.90
CA VAL A 160 -14.50 -7.87 -23.84
C VAL A 160 -14.09 -8.42 -22.47
N ARG A 161 -14.03 -9.74 -22.34
CA ARG A 161 -13.57 -10.41 -21.12
C ARG A 161 -12.11 -10.10 -20.82
N LEU A 162 -11.25 -10.03 -21.84
CA LEU A 162 -9.85 -9.63 -21.65
C LEU A 162 -9.73 -8.19 -21.12
N LYS A 163 -10.46 -7.24 -21.70
CA LYS A 163 -10.49 -5.85 -21.22
C LYS A 163 -11.01 -5.75 -19.79
N HIS A 164 -12.00 -6.57 -19.42
CA HIS A 164 -12.47 -6.66 -18.03
C HIS A 164 -11.39 -7.21 -17.08
N TYR A 165 -10.64 -8.24 -17.51
CA TYR A 165 -9.52 -8.78 -16.74
C TYR A 165 -8.39 -7.74 -16.56
N ILE A 166 -8.02 -7.01 -17.62
CA ILE A 166 -7.05 -5.91 -17.55
C ILE A 166 -7.45 -4.86 -16.52
N ARG A 167 -8.72 -4.45 -16.50
CA ARG A 167 -9.24 -3.50 -15.49
C ARG A 167 -9.14 -4.05 -14.07
N SER A 168 -9.37 -5.35 -13.90
CA SER A 168 -9.24 -6.01 -12.60
C SER A 168 -7.77 -6.03 -12.16
N MET A 169 -6.84 -6.44 -13.02
CA MET A 169 -5.40 -6.36 -12.74
C MET A 169 -4.94 -4.94 -12.40
N ALA A 170 -5.45 -3.94 -13.15
CA ALA A 170 -5.17 -2.54 -12.89
C ALA A 170 -5.68 -2.09 -11.51
N PHE A 171 -6.88 -2.52 -11.12
CA PHE A 171 -7.42 -2.23 -9.79
C PHE A 171 -6.51 -2.80 -8.69
N TYR A 172 -6.15 -4.08 -8.74
CA TYR A 172 -5.23 -4.68 -7.75
C TYR A 172 -3.88 -3.97 -7.72
N GLY A 173 -3.33 -3.68 -8.90
CA GLY A 173 -2.08 -2.94 -9.06
C GLY A 173 -2.10 -1.57 -8.40
N CYS A 174 -3.17 -0.80 -8.67
CA CYS A 174 -3.39 0.53 -8.12
C CYS A 174 -3.70 0.51 -6.63
N VAL A 175 -4.44 -0.48 -6.12
CA VAL A 175 -4.66 -0.65 -4.66
C VAL A 175 -3.34 -0.86 -3.95
N ILE A 176 -2.48 -1.77 -4.44
CA ILE A 176 -1.16 -2.01 -3.84
C ILE A 176 -0.29 -0.76 -3.92
N GLY A 177 -0.26 -0.08 -5.08
CA GLY A 177 0.50 1.16 -5.24
C GLY A 177 0.00 2.31 -4.35
N GLN A 178 -1.30 2.45 -4.15
CA GLN A 178 -1.88 3.45 -3.26
C GLN A 178 -1.62 3.11 -1.79
N ALA A 179 -1.69 1.83 -1.42
CA ALA A 179 -1.36 1.34 -0.09
C ALA A 179 0.12 1.58 0.25
N TYR A 180 1.01 1.37 -0.73
CA TYR A 180 2.42 1.73 -0.61
C TYR A 180 2.60 3.21 -0.26
N LEU A 181 1.92 4.12 -0.97
CA LEU A 181 2.01 5.57 -0.69
C LEU A 181 1.50 5.92 0.71
N TYR A 182 0.38 5.33 1.14
CA TYR A 182 -0.14 5.53 2.50
C TYR A 182 0.78 4.97 3.58
N LEU A 183 1.42 3.83 3.33
CA LEU A 183 2.38 3.27 4.27
C LEU A 183 3.61 4.18 4.42
N GLN A 184 4.11 4.77 3.32
CA GLN A 184 5.20 5.75 3.39
C GLN A 184 4.81 6.99 4.19
N GLU A 185 3.60 7.52 3.96
CA GLU A 185 3.03 8.63 4.73
C GLU A 185 2.96 8.28 6.21
N ASP A 186 2.43 7.11 6.56
CA ASP A 186 2.28 6.68 7.95
C ASP A 186 3.63 6.44 8.65
N LEU A 187 4.63 5.89 7.95
CA LEU A 187 6.00 5.74 8.48
C LEU A 187 6.66 7.11 8.73
N PHE A 188 6.48 8.05 7.81
CA PHE A 188 6.99 9.41 7.95
C PHE A 188 6.35 10.14 9.12
N ASP A 189 5.02 10.09 9.24
CA ASP A 189 4.26 10.69 10.35
C ASP A 189 4.66 10.12 11.71
N LEU A 190 5.01 8.83 11.76
CA LEU A 190 5.53 8.18 12.96
C LEU A 190 6.98 8.55 13.27
N GLY A 191 7.65 9.32 12.42
CA GLY A 191 9.07 9.66 12.57
C GLY A 191 9.98 8.43 12.51
N VAL A 192 9.57 7.40 11.75
CA VAL A 192 10.43 6.24 11.49
C VAL A 192 11.47 6.65 10.46
N ASP A 193 12.74 6.36 10.73
CA ASP A 193 13.81 6.57 9.76
C ASP A 193 13.62 5.61 8.57
N VAL A 194 13.17 6.16 7.45
CA VAL A 194 13.02 5.46 6.18
C VAL A 194 14.20 5.81 5.28
N LYS A 195 15.00 4.81 4.88
CA LYS A 195 16.11 4.98 3.93
C LYS A 195 15.83 4.18 2.66
N GLY A 196 15.65 4.88 1.55
CA GLY A 196 15.59 4.27 0.22
C GLY A 196 16.99 4.03 -0.35
N ASP A 197 17.20 2.91 -1.03
CA ASP A 197 18.39 2.66 -1.83
C ASP A 197 18.16 3.00 -3.32
N GLN A 198 19.23 2.90 -4.13
CA GLN A 198 19.16 3.19 -5.58
C GLN A 198 18.29 2.20 -6.37
N LYS A 199 17.94 1.05 -5.78
CA LYS A 199 17.11 0.00 -6.40
C LYS A 199 15.63 0.16 -6.03
N GLY A 200 15.30 1.10 -5.15
CA GLY A 200 13.94 1.29 -4.62
C GLY A 200 13.63 0.42 -3.41
N ASP A 201 14.61 -0.30 -2.84
CA ASP A 201 14.44 -1.00 -1.58
C ASP A 201 14.44 0.01 -0.42
N ILE A 202 13.62 -0.28 0.59
CA ILE A 202 13.29 0.65 1.67
C ILE A 202 13.64 0.00 2.99
N SER A 203 14.60 0.56 3.70
CA SER A 203 14.85 0.18 5.09
C SER A 203 14.01 1.06 6.01
N ALA A 204 13.13 0.42 6.79
CA ALA A 204 12.37 1.07 7.84
C ALA A 204 12.88 0.55 9.19
N ASN A 205 13.36 1.45 10.05
CA ASN A 205 13.76 1.10 11.41
C ASN A 205 12.52 0.89 12.31
N LEU A 206 11.74 -0.14 12.00
CA LEU A 206 10.52 -0.52 12.69
C LEU A 206 10.49 -2.04 12.86
N ALA A 207 9.95 -2.50 13.99
CA ALA A 207 9.75 -3.93 14.23
C ALA A 207 8.70 -4.51 13.29
N PHE A 208 8.88 -5.78 12.92
CA PHE A 208 8.01 -6.48 11.97
C PHE A 208 6.51 -6.38 12.32
N ASP A 209 6.10 -6.63 13.56
CA ASP A 209 4.65 -6.66 13.89
C ASP A 209 3.99 -5.28 13.75
N ASP A 210 4.67 -4.23 14.22
CA ASP A 210 4.17 -2.85 14.09
C ASP A 210 4.10 -2.47 12.61
N PHE A 211 5.11 -2.85 11.82
CA PHE A 211 5.13 -2.63 10.37
C PHE A 211 3.98 -3.35 9.65
N MET A 212 3.70 -4.62 9.99
CA MET A 212 2.58 -5.36 9.40
C MET A 212 1.23 -4.73 9.75
N THR A 213 1.08 -4.22 10.97
CA THR A 213 -0.13 -3.51 11.43
C THR A 213 -0.36 -2.23 10.61
N LEU A 214 0.69 -1.44 10.37
CA LEU A 214 0.62 -0.25 9.51
C LEU A 214 0.28 -0.62 8.06
N SER A 215 0.91 -1.67 7.54
CA SER A 215 0.71 -2.13 6.17
C SER A 215 -0.74 -2.58 5.93
N GLU A 216 -1.33 -3.30 6.87
CA GLU A 216 -2.74 -3.69 6.81
C GLU A 216 -3.66 -2.45 6.84
N GLY A 217 -3.34 -1.47 7.69
CA GLY A 217 -4.07 -0.20 7.77
C GLY A 217 -4.03 0.59 6.47
N ALA A 218 -2.83 0.73 5.89
CA ALA A 218 -2.60 1.41 4.63
C ALA A 218 -3.37 0.75 3.48
N LEU A 219 -3.43 -0.58 3.44
CA LEU A 219 -4.21 -1.32 2.46
C LEU A 219 -5.72 -1.12 2.65
N LYS A 220 -6.23 -1.19 3.88
CA LYS A 220 -7.64 -0.91 4.17
C LYS A 220 -8.02 0.50 3.74
N LYS A 221 -7.17 1.49 4.02
CA LYS A 221 -7.31 2.89 3.59
C LYS A 221 -7.35 3.01 2.06
N ALA A 222 -6.48 2.27 1.35
CA ALA A 222 -6.45 2.23 -0.12
C ALA A 222 -7.69 1.58 -0.74
N LEU A 223 -8.32 0.63 -0.06
CA LEU A 223 -9.54 -0.03 -0.53
C LEU A 223 -10.81 0.77 -0.26
N SER A 224 -10.82 1.56 0.83
CA SER A 224 -11.99 2.34 1.24
C SER A 224 -12.07 3.71 0.58
N ASN A 225 -10.95 4.22 0.07
CA ASN A 225 -10.85 5.56 -0.51
C ASN A 225 -10.66 5.48 -2.02
N ASP A 226 -11.08 6.52 -2.74
CA ASP A 226 -10.72 6.68 -4.14
C ASP A 226 -9.20 6.82 -4.30
N PHE A 227 -8.67 6.31 -5.41
CA PHE A 227 -7.27 6.55 -5.79
C PHE A 227 -6.98 8.04 -5.92
N GLN A 228 -5.75 8.43 -5.62
CA GLN A 228 -5.31 9.83 -5.68
C GLN A 228 -4.02 10.00 -6.50
N GLY A 229 -3.77 11.24 -6.91
CA GLY A 229 -2.53 11.65 -7.58
C GLY A 229 -2.14 10.76 -8.77
N PRO A 230 -0.87 10.30 -8.85
CA PRO A 230 -0.38 9.54 -10.01
C PRO A 230 -1.04 8.17 -10.17
N VAL A 231 -1.47 7.53 -9.07
CA VAL A 231 -2.16 6.23 -9.11
C VAL A 231 -3.54 6.38 -9.75
N LYS A 232 -4.28 7.44 -9.39
CA LYS A 232 -5.57 7.75 -10.03
C LYS A 232 -5.43 8.00 -11.52
N ALA A 233 -4.47 8.84 -11.91
CA ALA A 233 -4.23 9.18 -13.31
C ALA A 233 -3.92 7.92 -14.14
N LEU A 234 -3.12 7.00 -13.60
CA LEU A 234 -2.81 5.72 -14.22
C LEU A 234 -4.06 4.83 -14.35
N TYR A 235 -4.82 4.66 -13.26
CA TYR A 235 -6.04 3.84 -13.27
C TYR A 235 -7.09 4.36 -14.26
N ASP A 236 -7.31 5.68 -14.29
CA ASP A 236 -8.26 6.32 -15.19
C ASP A 236 -7.81 6.25 -16.65
N ALA A 237 -6.50 6.28 -16.93
CA ALA A 237 -5.96 6.06 -18.27
C ALA A 237 -6.29 4.64 -18.77
N ILE A 238 -6.07 3.62 -17.93
CA ILE A 238 -6.36 2.22 -18.26
C ILE A 238 -7.86 2.01 -18.46
N LYS A 239 -8.70 2.57 -17.57
CA LYS A 239 -10.16 2.41 -17.63
C LYS A 239 -10.77 3.07 -18.88
N ARG A 240 -10.21 4.20 -19.31
CA ARG A 240 -10.67 4.94 -20.51
C ARG A 240 -10.16 4.35 -21.82
N ASP A 241 -9.17 3.46 -21.78
CA ASP A 241 -8.67 2.82 -23.00
C ASP A 241 -9.76 1.95 -23.64
N LYS A 242 -10.09 2.30 -24.88
CA LYS A 242 -11.08 1.60 -25.71
C LYS A 242 -10.45 1.02 -26.97
N ALA A 243 -9.14 1.14 -27.14
CA ALA A 243 -8.45 0.66 -28.32
C ALA A 243 -8.62 -0.86 -28.48
N ASP A 244 -8.63 -1.31 -29.74
CA ASP A 244 -8.72 -2.74 -30.05
C ASP A 244 -7.47 -3.48 -29.56
N CYS A 245 -7.67 -4.72 -29.13
CA CYS A 245 -6.58 -5.57 -28.65
C CYS A 245 -5.93 -6.34 -29.80
N ARG A 246 -4.59 -6.39 -29.79
CA ARG A 246 -3.76 -7.07 -30.78
C ARG A 246 -2.68 -7.91 -30.10
N PHE A 247 -2.18 -8.92 -30.78
CA PHE A 247 -0.97 -9.59 -30.32
C PHE A 247 0.24 -8.64 -30.34
N ASP A 248 1.20 -8.89 -29.45
CA ASP A 248 2.47 -8.17 -29.33
C ASP A 248 3.65 -9.15 -29.55
N GLY A 249 3.69 -9.78 -30.73
CA GLY A 249 4.70 -10.74 -31.15
C GLY A 249 4.62 -12.15 -30.52
N GLN A 250 3.85 -12.32 -29.45
CA GLN A 250 3.65 -13.61 -28.74
C GLN A 250 2.17 -13.85 -28.46
N VAL A 251 1.75 -15.12 -28.38
CA VAL A 251 0.34 -15.50 -28.16
C VAL A 251 -0.14 -15.06 -26.78
N GLU A 252 0.74 -15.13 -25.79
CA GLU A 252 0.46 -14.77 -24.40
C GLU A 252 0.51 -13.25 -24.18
N LYS A 253 1.03 -12.47 -25.13
CA LYS A 253 1.29 -11.05 -24.95
C LYS A 253 0.35 -10.21 -25.82
N ILE A 254 -0.60 -9.55 -25.18
CA ILE A 254 -1.66 -8.78 -25.85
C ILE A 254 -1.52 -7.29 -25.54
N ARG A 255 -1.54 -6.46 -26.58
CA ARG A 255 -1.53 -5.01 -26.50
C ARG A 255 -2.92 -4.45 -26.80
N CYS A 256 -3.49 -3.72 -25.85
CA CYS A 256 -4.74 -2.97 -26.02
C CYS A 256 -4.43 -1.49 -25.79
N GLY A 257 -4.19 -0.74 -26.87
CA GLY A 257 -3.78 0.66 -26.81
C GLY A 257 -2.46 0.86 -26.06
N CYS A 258 -2.51 1.50 -24.90
CA CYS A 258 -1.34 1.75 -24.05
C CYS A 258 -1.06 0.63 -23.04
N ASN A 259 -1.95 -0.37 -22.97
CA ASN A 259 -1.86 -1.50 -22.06
C ASN A 259 -1.23 -2.70 -22.77
N ILE A 260 -0.33 -3.39 -22.08
CA ILE A 260 0.25 -4.65 -22.50
C ILE A 260 0.02 -5.65 -21.37
N VAL A 261 -0.74 -6.70 -21.64
CA VAL A 261 -0.97 -7.80 -20.71
C VAL A 261 -0.20 -9.03 -21.18
N THR A 262 0.51 -9.67 -20.25
CA THR A 262 1.16 -10.95 -20.48
C THR A 262 0.39 -12.02 -19.69
N LEU A 263 -0.22 -12.95 -20.40
CA LEU A 263 -1.06 -14.06 -19.91
C LEU A 263 -0.24 -15.34 -19.69
N SER A 264 1.02 -15.19 -19.27
CA SER A 264 1.87 -16.30 -18.81
C SER A 264 1.71 -16.51 -17.30
N GLY A 265 2.28 -17.58 -16.76
CA GLY A 265 2.41 -17.74 -15.31
C GLY A 265 3.74 -17.14 -14.83
N PRO A 266 3.77 -16.04 -14.04
CA PRO A 266 2.66 -15.21 -13.52
C PRO A 266 2.18 -14.11 -14.48
N THR A 267 0.90 -13.72 -14.37
CA THR A 267 0.32 -12.68 -15.26
C THR A 267 0.85 -11.29 -14.93
N GLN A 268 1.11 -10.50 -15.96
CA GLN A 268 1.68 -9.16 -15.83
C GLN A 268 0.85 -8.14 -16.61
N LEU A 269 0.74 -6.93 -16.08
CA LEU A 269 0.12 -5.79 -16.76
C LEU A 269 1.09 -4.62 -16.75
N MET A 270 1.41 -4.12 -17.95
CA MET A 270 2.09 -2.85 -18.15
C MET A 270 1.13 -1.84 -18.75
N ALA A 271 1.19 -0.59 -18.31
CA ALA A 271 0.47 0.52 -18.93
C ALA A 271 1.36 1.76 -18.95
N LEU A 272 1.37 2.48 -20.09
CA LEU A 272 2.19 3.70 -20.26
C LEU A 272 3.68 3.49 -19.92
N GLY A 273 4.21 2.30 -20.22
CA GLY A 273 5.59 1.92 -19.93
C GLY A 273 5.90 1.63 -18.45
N ARG A 274 4.88 1.50 -17.59
CA ARG A 274 5.02 1.19 -16.16
C ARG A 274 4.40 -0.17 -15.84
N ASN A 275 5.03 -0.92 -14.94
CA ASN A 275 4.47 -2.16 -14.39
C ASN A 275 3.31 -1.81 -13.45
N VAL A 276 2.09 -2.11 -13.88
CA VAL A 276 0.87 -1.86 -13.09
C VAL A 276 0.63 -3.01 -12.13
N TYR A 277 0.84 -4.24 -12.58
CA TYR A 277 0.63 -5.44 -11.79
C TYR A 277 1.59 -6.55 -12.24
N GLY A 278 2.16 -7.28 -11.27
CA GLY A 278 3.07 -8.40 -11.54
C GLY A 278 4.53 -7.96 -11.72
N ASP A 279 5.42 -8.93 -11.88
CA ASP A 279 6.88 -8.70 -12.06
C ASP A 279 7.53 -7.83 -10.97
N GLY A 280 7.03 -7.94 -9.73
CA GLY A 280 7.51 -7.14 -8.59
C GLY A 280 7.15 -5.65 -8.64
N GLY A 281 6.34 -5.22 -9.62
CA GLY A 281 5.91 -3.83 -9.79
C GLY A 281 4.40 -3.63 -9.66
N TYR A 282 4.01 -2.58 -8.93
CA TYR A 282 2.62 -2.24 -8.67
C TYR A 282 2.38 -0.74 -8.85
N ALA A 283 1.58 -0.37 -9.84
CA ALA A 283 1.35 1.02 -10.27
C ALA A 283 2.65 1.83 -10.52
N GLY A 284 3.71 1.15 -10.95
CA GLY A 284 5.04 1.72 -11.18
C GLY A 284 5.96 1.76 -9.95
N PHE A 285 5.49 1.32 -8.78
CA PHE A 285 6.31 1.17 -7.58
C PHE A 285 6.92 -0.23 -7.54
N VAL A 286 8.21 -0.30 -7.23
CA VAL A 286 9.00 -1.52 -7.10
C VAL A 286 9.82 -1.44 -5.83
N GLY A 287 10.18 -2.59 -5.26
CA GLY A 287 11.11 -2.67 -4.13
C GLY A 287 10.69 -3.66 -3.05
N LYS A 288 11.53 -3.72 -2.02
CA LYS A 288 11.31 -4.51 -0.81
C LYS A 288 11.42 -3.63 0.42
N TYR A 289 10.76 -4.03 1.50
CA TYR A 289 10.96 -3.46 2.83
C TYR A 289 11.96 -4.30 3.62
N ARG A 290 12.97 -3.66 4.20
CA ARG A 290 13.82 -4.24 5.25
C ARG A 290 13.33 -3.73 6.60
N VAL A 291 12.81 -4.64 7.42
CA VAL A 291 12.27 -4.33 8.75
C VAL A 291 13.02 -5.10 9.83
N SER A 292 13.04 -4.57 11.04
CA SER A 292 13.76 -5.18 12.16
C SER A 292 13.01 -6.41 12.69
N SER A 293 13.73 -7.51 12.95
CA SER A 293 13.22 -8.64 13.73
C SER A 293 13.15 -8.35 15.24
N GLY A 294 13.47 -7.13 15.66
CA GLY A 294 13.45 -6.71 17.05
C GLY A 294 12.05 -6.72 17.65
N MET A 295 11.99 -6.42 18.95
CA MET A 295 10.72 -6.33 19.66
C MET A 295 9.89 -5.12 19.19
N SER A 296 8.60 -5.34 18.94
CA SER A 296 7.62 -4.29 18.64
C SER A 296 7.21 -3.53 19.89
N TRP A 297 6.77 -2.28 19.73
CA TRP A 297 6.20 -1.50 20.83
C TRP A 297 4.99 -2.20 21.43
N GLN A 298 4.17 -2.81 20.58
CA GLN A 298 3.04 -3.62 20.99
C GLN A 298 3.47 -4.76 21.93
N LYS A 299 4.42 -5.61 21.51
CA LYS A 299 4.90 -6.73 22.35
C LYS A 299 5.57 -6.24 23.63
N ALA A 300 6.21 -5.08 23.60
CA ALA A 300 6.81 -4.49 24.79
C ALA A 300 5.74 -4.09 25.83
N ILE A 301 4.66 -3.44 25.40
CA ILE A 301 3.52 -3.10 26.26
C ILE A 301 2.83 -4.36 26.81
N GLU A 302 2.56 -5.36 25.96
CA GLU A 302 1.96 -6.64 26.38
C GLU A 302 2.80 -7.35 27.46
N LYS A 303 4.14 -7.30 27.35
CA LYS A 303 5.02 -7.84 28.40
C LYS A 303 4.94 -7.06 29.71
N LEU A 304 4.68 -5.76 29.67
CA LEU A 304 4.50 -4.94 30.87
C LEU A 304 3.17 -5.24 31.57
N GLU A 305 2.14 -5.69 30.86
CA GLU A 305 0.88 -6.14 31.46
C GLU A 305 1.08 -7.28 32.45
N SER A 306 1.98 -8.20 32.12
CA SER A 306 2.30 -9.35 32.97
C SER A 306 3.06 -8.98 34.25
N THR A 307 3.37 -7.70 34.47
CA THR A 307 4.22 -7.22 35.57
C THR A 307 3.57 -6.15 36.43
N THR A 308 3.82 -6.23 37.74
CA THR A 308 2.83 -5.88 38.75
C THR A 308 2.44 -4.40 38.79
N LYS A 309 3.36 -3.43 38.66
CA LYS A 309 3.02 -1.99 38.79
C LYS A 309 2.64 -1.28 37.48
N ALA A 310 3.26 -1.64 36.37
CA ALA A 310 2.88 -1.09 35.06
C ALA A 310 1.67 -1.81 34.43
N SER A 311 1.22 -2.93 35.03
CA SER A 311 0.15 -3.77 34.48
C SER A 311 -1.13 -3.02 34.12
N ARG A 312 -1.61 -2.15 35.02
CA ARG A 312 -2.85 -1.38 34.80
C ARG A 312 -2.72 -0.41 33.63
N PHE A 313 -1.62 0.35 33.60
CA PHE A 313 -1.32 1.26 32.50
C PHE A 313 -1.17 0.52 31.17
N ALA A 314 -0.39 -0.55 31.16
CA ALA A 314 -0.17 -1.36 29.97
C ALA A 314 -1.48 -1.96 29.43
N LYS A 315 -2.35 -2.43 30.33
CA LYS A 315 -3.67 -2.95 29.97
C LYS A 315 -4.56 -1.86 29.36
N GLU A 316 -4.61 -0.67 29.96
CA GLU A 316 -5.39 0.46 29.45
C GLU A 316 -4.92 0.91 28.05
N VAL A 317 -3.61 0.90 27.82
CA VAL A 317 -3.00 1.15 26.50
C VAL A 317 -3.40 0.06 25.51
N SER A 318 -3.35 -1.22 25.89
CA SER A 318 -3.76 -2.32 25.02
C SER A 318 -5.25 -2.31 24.69
N ASP A 319 -6.13 -2.08 25.67
CA ASP A 319 -7.58 -1.96 25.45
C ASP A 319 -7.88 -0.80 24.49
N SER A 320 -7.19 0.33 24.65
CA SER A 320 -7.30 1.50 23.76
C SER A 320 -6.77 1.22 22.36
N LYS A 321 -5.64 0.50 22.25
CA LYS A 321 -5.07 0.05 20.98
C LYS A 321 -6.05 -0.86 20.24
N GLU A 322 -6.63 -1.84 20.91
CA GLU A 322 -7.63 -2.74 20.33
C GLU A 322 -8.86 -1.99 19.83
N ALA A 323 -9.34 -1.01 20.59
CA ALA A 323 -10.45 -0.15 20.17
C ALA A 323 -10.11 0.65 18.90
N LEU A 324 -8.88 1.17 18.78
CA LEU A 324 -8.40 1.88 17.58
C LEU A 324 -8.29 0.93 16.38
N LEU A 325 -7.74 -0.28 16.57
CA LEU A 325 -7.64 -1.29 15.52
C LEU A 325 -9.02 -1.75 15.02
N ALA A 326 -9.99 -1.92 15.93
CA ALA A 326 -11.37 -2.23 15.58
C ALA A 326 -12.04 -1.12 14.75
N GLN A 327 -11.60 0.13 14.92
CA GLN A 327 -12.05 1.28 14.13
C GLN A 327 -11.27 1.47 12.82
N GLY A 328 -10.27 0.62 12.53
CA GLY A 328 -9.39 0.75 11.38
C GLY A 328 -8.35 1.86 11.51
N GLN A 329 -8.10 2.36 12.71
CA GLN A 329 -7.14 3.43 13.03
C GLN A 329 -5.77 2.82 13.37
N ASN A 330 -5.20 2.09 12.41
CA ASN A 330 -3.99 1.30 12.62
C ASN A 330 -2.76 2.18 12.92
N LYS A 331 -2.61 3.33 12.23
CA LYS A 331 -1.51 4.27 12.52
C LYS A 331 -1.59 4.77 13.95
N GLU A 332 -2.77 5.20 14.37
CA GLU A 332 -3.01 5.74 15.71
C GLU A 332 -2.77 4.68 16.78
N ALA A 333 -3.12 3.42 16.53
CA ALA A 333 -2.87 2.30 17.44
C ALA A 333 -1.35 2.05 17.65
N VAL A 334 -0.57 2.10 16.56
CA VAL A 334 0.89 1.96 16.63
C VAL A 334 1.53 3.19 17.29
N LEU A 335 1.07 4.41 16.95
CA LEU A 335 1.52 5.65 17.58
C LEU A 335 1.26 5.65 19.09
N LEU A 336 0.08 5.19 19.52
CA LEU A 336 -0.28 5.07 20.92
C LEU A 336 0.70 4.16 21.67
N SER A 337 1.00 2.99 21.10
CA SER A 337 1.94 2.02 21.67
C SER A 337 3.36 2.59 21.75
N LYS A 338 3.80 3.27 20.69
CA LYS A 338 5.08 3.99 20.65
C LYS A 338 5.18 5.03 21.76
N VAL A 339 4.22 5.97 21.81
CA VAL A 339 4.22 7.08 22.78
C VAL A 339 4.13 6.55 24.21
N ALA A 340 3.30 5.53 24.48
CA ALA A 340 3.21 4.91 25.79
C ALA A 340 4.56 4.35 26.25
N PHE A 341 5.23 3.60 25.38
CA PHE A 341 6.51 2.99 25.68
C PHE A 341 7.64 4.02 25.86
N GLU A 342 7.73 5.02 24.96
CA GLU A 342 8.70 6.10 25.05
C GLU A 342 8.50 6.96 26.31
N SER A 343 7.24 7.19 26.71
CA SER A 343 6.93 7.94 27.94
C SER A 343 7.39 7.20 29.19
N LEU A 344 7.23 5.87 29.22
CA LEU A 344 7.77 5.05 30.31
C LEU A 344 9.30 5.11 30.37
N LEU A 345 9.98 5.08 29.22
CA LEU A 345 11.45 5.19 29.15
C LEU A 345 11.96 6.54 29.61
N ASP A 346 11.34 7.63 29.14
CA ASP A 346 11.71 8.98 29.54
C ASP A 346 11.53 9.15 31.05
N ALA A 347 10.38 8.73 31.59
CA ALA A 347 10.10 8.81 33.00
C ALA A 347 11.06 7.94 33.85
N GLN A 348 11.44 6.75 33.39
CA GLN A 348 12.52 5.95 34.02
C GLN A 348 13.86 6.71 34.03
N SER A 349 14.22 7.36 32.94
CA SER A 349 15.48 8.10 32.83
C SER A 349 15.55 9.29 33.80
N ARG A 350 14.41 9.95 34.05
CA ARG A 350 14.29 11.06 35.01
C ARG A 350 14.53 10.60 36.45
N ILE A 351 14.01 9.43 36.83
CA ILE A 351 14.26 8.83 38.15
C ILE A 351 15.75 8.55 38.35
N ASN A 352 16.41 7.99 37.33
CA ASN A 352 17.84 7.68 37.40
C ASN A 352 18.74 8.93 37.45
N THR A 353 18.29 10.05 36.89
CA THR A 353 19.07 11.30 36.82
C THR A 353 18.71 12.31 37.91
N GLY A 354 17.66 12.06 38.71
CA GLY A 354 17.23 12.93 39.80
C GLY A 354 16.67 14.29 39.36
N LYS A 355 16.36 14.48 38.07
CA LYS A 355 15.79 15.74 37.55
C LYS A 355 14.26 15.73 37.67
N PRO A 356 13.64 16.75 38.29
CA PRO A 356 12.18 16.87 38.32
C PRO A 356 11.61 17.20 36.93
N ALA A 357 10.34 16.83 36.71
CA ALA A 357 9.59 17.16 35.50
C ALA A 357 9.47 18.68 35.34
N LEU A 358 9.74 19.18 34.12
CA LEU A 358 9.52 20.57 33.72
C LEU A 358 8.05 20.83 33.41
#